data_AF-A0A1D9QMY8-F1
#
_entry.id   AF-A0A1D9QMY8-F1
#
_cell.length_a   1.000
_cell.length_b   1.000
_cell.length_c   1.000
_cell.angle_alpha   90.00
_cell.angle_beta   90.00
_cell.angle_gamma   90.00
#
_symmetry.space_group_name_H-M   'P 1'
#
loop_
_entity.id
_entity.type
_entity.pdbx_description
1 polymer ?
#
loop_
_entity_poly.entity_id
_entity_poly.type
_entity_poly.pdbx_seq_one_letter_code
_entity_poly.pdbx_strand_id
1 'polypeptide(L)'
;MHTESPLTPSQIEEKIQNAIIALQLKDFKSIRKAAEYFEVPKSTLIARVAGRKSRTQSHEMAQILSNTEENTLVRWISRFIITGFPATPILVKEITDEIRLRCVQVASSRIPTSTEIPPIGYEWIYRFQKRHPELKICYSYQLKSNQTKVTTLKNI
;
A
#
# COMPACT_ATOMS: atom_id res chain seq x y z
N MET A 1 17.12 -9.63 32.59
CA MET A 1 16.88 -8.30 31.98
C MET A 1 16.24 -8.53 30.62
N HIS A 2 14.91 -8.59 30.55
CA HIS A 2 14.21 -8.79 29.29
C HIS A 2 14.19 -7.45 28.56
N THR A 3 15.05 -7.29 27.56
CA THR A 3 14.98 -6.16 26.64
C THR A 3 13.76 -6.35 25.76
N GLU A 4 12.66 -5.66 26.07
CA GLU A 4 11.55 -5.57 25.13
C GLU A 4 12.09 -4.99 23.82
N SER A 5 11.89 -5.73 22.73
CA SER A 5 12.25 -5.27 21.39
C SER A 5 11.56 -3.93 21.13
N PRO A 6 12.23 -2.94 20.48
CA PRO A 6 11.62 -1.66 20.20
C PRO A 6 10.29 -1.84 19.45
N LEU A 7 9.23 -1.17 19.93
CA LEU A 7 7.92 -1.20 19.27
C LEU A 7 8.05 -0.75 17.81
N THR A 8 7.43 -1.51 16.92
CA THR A 8 7.38 -1.15 15.50
C THR A 8 6.46 0.06 15.29
N PRO A 9 6.67 0.86 14.22
CA PRO A 9 5.79 2.00 13.92
C PRO A 9 4.31 1.63 13.82
N SER A 10 3.99 0.42 13.36
CA SER A 10 2.62 -0.09 13.29
C SER A 10 2.00 -0.30 14.66
N GLN A 11 2.75 -0.90 15.59
CA GLN A 11 2.28 -1.13 16.97
C GLN A 11 2.07 0.18 17.73
N ILE A 12 2.94 1.17 17.50
CA ILE A 12 2.77 2.51 18.08
C ILE A 12 1.49 3.16 17.56
N GLU A 13 1.24 3.08 16.25
CA GLU A 13 0.03 3.63 15.64
C GLU A 13 -1.24 2.95 16.16
N GLU A 14 -1.21 1.63 16.36
CA GLU A 14 -2.31 0.86 16.94
C GLU A 14 -2.62 1.31 18.37
N LYS A 15 -1.60 1.47 19.23
CA LYS A 15 -1.79 2.00 20.59
C LYS A 15 -2.41 3.40 20.58
N ILE A 16 -1.98 4.27 19.65
CA ILE A 16 -2.56 5.61 19.50
C ILE A 16 -4.04 5.53 19.09
N GLN A 17 -4.39 4.64 18.15
CA GLN A 17 -5.77 4.49 17.70
C GLN A 17 -6.67 3.92 18.79
N ASN A 18 -6.19 2.96 19.56
CA ASN A 18 -6.89 2.42 20.72
C ASN A 18 -7.13 3.50 21.79
N ALA A 19 -6.15 4.37 22.03
CA ALA A 19 -6.30 5.51 22.93
C ALA A 19 -7.36 6.51 22.44
N ILE A 20 -7.45 6.77 21.13
CA ILE A 20 -8.50 7.61 20.55
C ILE A 20 -9.88 6.98 20.75
N ILE A 21 -10.03 5.68 20.46
CA ILE A 21 -11.29 4.96 20.61
C ILE A 21 -11.76 5.00 22.08
N ALA A 22 -10.88 4.71 23.04
CA ALA A 22 -11.23 4.74 24.46
C ALA A 22 -11.61 6.15 24.95
N LEU A 23 -11.02 7.21 24.37
CA LEU A 23 -11.44 8.59 24.64
C LEU A 23 -12.83 8.90 24.06
N GLN A 24 -13.14 8.38 22.87
CA GLN A 24 -14.46 8.54 22.24
C GLN A 24 -15.55 7.80 23.02
N LEU A 25 -15.24 6.61 23.55
CA LEU A 25 -16.12 5.82 24.41
C LEU A 25 -16.27 6.39 25.83
N LYS A 26 -15.53 7.45 26.16
CA LYS A 26 -15.47 8.09 27.49
C LYS A 26 -14.95 7.19 28.61
N ASP A 27 -14.17 6.15 28.28
CA ASP A 27 -13.51 5.27 29.27
C ASP A 27 -12.49 6.04 30.11
N PHE A 28 -11.89 7.09 29.53
CA PHE A 28 -10.94 7.97 30.20
C PHE A 28 -11.46 9.39 30.31
N LYS A 29 -11.36 9.97 31.52
CA LYS A 29 -11.76 11.35 31.81
C LYS A 29 -10.87 12.41 31.16
N SER A 30 -9.66 12.05 30.70
CA SER A 30 -8.74 13.01 30.09
C SER A 30 -7.77 12.34 29.12
N ILE A 31 -7.31 13.10 28.12
CA ILE A 31 -6.29 12.68 27.14
C ILE A 31 -5.00 12.26 27.86
N ARG A 32 -4.66 12.92 28.98
CA ARG A 32 -3.46 12.59 29.77
C ARG A 32 -3.56 11.16 30.33
N LYS A 33 -4.69 10.80 30.94
CA LYS A 33 -4.87 9.46 31.53
C LYS A 33 -4.87 8.37 30.45
N ALA A 34 -5.50 8.64 29.30
CA ALA A 34 -5.45 7.71 28.17
C ALA A 34 -4.01 7.54 27.65
N ALA A 35 -3.27 8.64 27.48
CA ALA A 35 -1.86 8.59 27.05
C ALA A 35 -0.97 7.80 28.01
N GLU A 36 -1.13 7.97 29.32
CA GLU A 36 -0.42 7.20 30.34
C GLU A 36 -0.80 5.71 30.29
N TYR A 37 -2.08 5.38 30.18
CA TYR A 37 -2.57 3.99 30.14
C TYR A 37 -2.11 3.23 28.89
N PHE A 38 -2.18 3.85 27.71
CA PHE A 38 -1.76 3.25 26.44
C PHE A 38 -0.25 3.43 26.17
N GLU A 39 0.48 4.07 27.09
CA GLU A 39 1.92 4.35 26.97
C GLU A 39 2.29 5.08 25.67
N VAL A 40 1.48 6.08 25.28
CA VAL A 40 1.70 6.89 24.09
C VAL A 40 2.05 8.33 24.49
N PRO A 41 2.96 9.03 23.76
CA PRO A 41 3.26 10.41 24.05
C PRO A 41 2.01 11.30 23.97
N LYS A 42 1.76 12.07 25.04
CA LYS A 42 0.59 12.97 25.15
C LYS A 42 0.49 13.95 23.97
N SER A 43 1.61 14.54 23.54
CA SER A 43 1.64 15.48 22.40
C SER A 43 1.18 14.82 21.11
N THR A 44 1.60 13.59 20.85
CA THR A 44 1.17 12.79 19.70
C THR A 44 -0.32 12.49 19.76
N LEU A 45 -0.84 12.07 20.91
CA LEU A 45 -2.26 11.77 21.08
C LEU A 45 -3.14 13.02 20.90
N ILE A 46 -2.72 14.18 21.43
CA ILE A 46 -3.40 15.46 21.21
C ILE A 46 -3.46 15.80 19.72
N ALA A 47 -2.32 15.70 19.03
CA ALA A 47 -2.27 15.99 17.60
C ALA A 47 -3.17 15.04 16.80
N ARG A 48 -3.22 13.75 17.17
CA ARG A 48 -4.04 12.75 16.50
C ARG A 48 -5.54 12.99 16.73
N VAL A 49 -5.94 13.33 17.96
CA VAL A 49 -7.32 13.71 18.31
C VAL A 49 -7.74 14.99 17.58
N ALA A 50 -6.83 15.94 17.39
CA ALA A 50 -7.06 17.14 16.57
C ALA A 50 -7.16 16.84 15.06
N GLY A 51 -7.04 15.58 14.63
CA GLY A 51 -7.21 15.16 13.24
C GLY A 51 -5.92 15.06 12.42
N ARG A 52 -4.74 15.26 13.03
CA ARG A 52 -3.46 15.07 12.31
C ARG A 52 -3.34 13.61 11.88
N LYS A 53 -3.13 13.36 10.59
CA LYS A 53 -2.95 12.01 9.99
C LYS A 53 -1.61 11.38 10.40
N SER A 54 -1.53 10.05 10.41
CA SER A 54 -0.26 9.36 10.66
C SER A 54 0.64 9.54 9.46
N ARG A 55 1.94 9.34 9.67
CA ARG A 55 2.91 9.36 8.58
C ARG A 55 2.53 8.38 7.46
N THR A 56 2.05 7.18 7.82
CA THR A 56 1.60 6.16 6.85
C THR A 56 0.39 6.63 6.05
N GLN A 57 -0.65 7.15 6.74
CA GLN A 57 -1.85 7.68 6.07
C GLN A 57 -1.55 8.90 5.20
N SER A 58 -0.71 9.81 5.67
CA SER A 58 -0.25 10.96 4.87
C SER A 58 0.53 10.52 3.64
N HIS A 59 1.32 9.45 3.76
CA HIS A 59 2.03 8.91 2.62
C HIS A 59 1.08 8.26 1.61
N GLU A 60 0.11 7.47 2.08
CA GLU A 60 -0.94 6.86 1.26
C GLU A 60 -1.68 7.90 0.41
N MET A 61 -2.08 9.03 1.01
CA MET A 61 -2.74 10.12 0.28
C MET A 61 -1.88 10.76 -0.82
N ALA A 62 -0.56 10.67 -0.71
CA ALA A 62 0.36 11.22 -1.69
C ALA A 62 0.79 10.20 -2.75
N GLN A 63 0.29 8.95 -2.67
CA GLN A 63 0.59 7.92 -3.67
C GLN A 63 -0.21 8.14 -4.95
N ILE A 64 0.34 7.64 -6.05
CA ILE A 64 -0.29 7.68 -7.38
C ILE A 64 -1.56 6.83 -7.41
N LEU A 65 -1.53 5.72 -6.69
CA LEU A 65 -2.66 4.84 -6.43
C LEU A 65 -2.90 4.79 -4.92
N SER A 66 -4.15 4.78 -4.51
CA SER A 66 -4.56 4.43 -3.16
C SER A 66 -4.26 2.95 -2.86
N ASN A 67 -4.21 2.57 -1.59
CA ASN A 67 -3.91 1.19 -1.20
C ASN A 67 -4.92 0.17 -1.76
N THR A 68 -6.19 0.56 -1.91
CA THR A 68 -7.24 -0.27 -2.52
C THR A 68 -7.01 -0.48 -4.02
N GLU A 69 -6.57 0.57 -4.72
CA GLU A 69 -6.20 0.51 -6.13
C GLU A 69 -4.92 -0.33 -6.34
N GLU A 70 -3.89 -0.14 -5.50
CA GLU A 70 -2.68 -0.96 -5.54
C GLU A 70 -3.00 -2.45 -5.30
N ASN A 71 -3.87 -2.78 -4.35
CA ASN A 71 -4.32 -4.16 -4.12
C ASN A 71 -5.06 -4.74 -5.33
N THR A 72 -5.81 -3.90 -6.06
CA THR A 72 -6.46 -4.33 -7.31
C THR A 72 -5.39 -4.66 -8.36
N LEU A 73 -4.39 -3.79 -8.53
CA LEU A 73 -3.27 -4.03 -9.44
C LEU A 73 -2.51 -5.32 -9.09
N VAL A 74 -2.23 -5.57 -7.80
CA VAL A 74 -1.58 -6.80 -7.31
C VAL A 74 -2.37 -8.05 -7.71
N ARG A 75 -3.71 -8.02 -7.55
CA ARG A 75 -4.57 -9.15 -7.96
C ARG A 75 -4.51 -9.42 -9.46
N TRP A 76 -4.48 -8.37 -10.27
CA TRP A 76 -4.37 -8.49 -11.73
C TRP A 76 -3.01 -9.06 -12.14
N ILE A 77 -1.91 -8.53 -11.60
CA ILE A 77 -0.54 -9.04 -11.83
C ILE A 77 -0.45 -10.52 -11.45
N SER A 78 -0.95 -10.88 -10.27
CA SER A 78 -0.96 -12.26 -9.79
C SER A 78 -1.73 -13.17 -10.74
N ARG A 79 -2.89 -12.72 -11.24
CA ARG A 79 -3.69 -13.46 -12.21
C ARG A 79 -2.95 -13.68 -13.52
N PHE A 80 -2.32 -12.65 -14.08
CA PHE A 80 -1.54 -12.75 -15.31
C PHE A 80 -0.43 -13.79 -15.20
N ILE A 81 0.32 -13.74 -14.09
CA ILE A 81 1.42 -14.67 -13.85
C ILE A 81 0.91 -16.11 -13.76
N ILE A 82 -0.18 -16.33 -13.02
CA ILE A 82 -0.78 -17.68 -12.87
C ILE A 82 -1.29 -18.21 -14.21
N THR A 83 -1.87 -17.36 -15.07
CA THR A 83 -2.34 -17.76 -16.40
C THR A 83 -1.21 -17.90 -17.42
N GLY A 84 0.05 -17.69 -17.02
CA GLY A 84 1.23 -17.91 -17.85
C GLY A 84 1.64 -16.73 -18.71
N PHE A 85 1.03 -15.55 -18.49
CA PHE A 85 1.39 -14.30 -19.13
C PHE A 85 2.38 -13.52 -18.26
N PRO A 86 3.53 -13.08 -18.81
CA PRO A 86 4.51 -12.35 -18.03
C PRO A 86 4.03 -10.94 -17.71
N ALA A 87 4.06 -10.56 -16.43
CA ALA A 87 3.75 -9.21 -15.97
C ALA A 87 4.97 -8.29 -16.17
N THR A 88 5.19 -7.81 -17.39
CA THR A 88 6.33 -6.92 -17.69
C THR A 88 6.14 -5.54 -17.03
N PRO A 89 7.24 -4.81 -16.73
CA PRO A 89 7.14 -3.46 -16.16
C PRO A 89 6.31 -2.48 -17.02
N ILE A 90 6.33 -2.65 -18.33
CA ILE A 90 5.52 -1.87 -19.29
C ILE A 90 4.03 -2.16 -19.06
N LEU A 91 3.65 -3.44 -19.04
CA LEU A 91 2.26 -3.85 -18.81
C LEU A 91 1.74 -3.35 -17.44
N VAL A 92 2.58 -3.41 -16.40
CA VAL A 92 2.22 -2.90 -15.07
C VAL A 92 1.92 -1.39 -15.12
N LYS A 93 2.70 -0.61 -15.88
CA LYS A 93 2.43 0.82 -16.07
C LYS A 93 1.13 1.05 -16.82
N GLU A 94 0.90 0.34 -17.91
CA GLU A 94 -0.34 0.45 -18.71
C GLU A 94 -1.58 0.18 -17.85
N ILE A 95 -1.57 -0.90 -17.06
CA ILE A 95 -2.69 -1.23 -16.16
C ILE A 95 -2.85 -0.16 -15.07
N THR A 96 -1.74 0.37 -14.56
CA THR A 96 -1.78 1.45 -13.55
C THR A 96 -2.43 2.70 -14.12
N ASP A 97 -2.06 3.10 -15.34
CA ASP A 97 -2.67 4.26 -16.01
C ASP A 97 -4.15 4.02 -16.32
N GLU A 98 -4.54 2.81 -16.72
CA GLU A 98 -5.94 2.41 -16.89
C GLU A 98 -6.76 2.53 -15.59
N ILE A 99 -6.20 2.09 -14.46
CA ILE A 99 -6.86 2.23 -13.14
C ILE A 99 -7.06 3.71 -12.83
N ARG A 100 -6.04 4.55 -13.01
CA ARG A 100 -6.12 6.01 -12.76
C ARG A 100 -7.17 6.67 -13.64
N LEU A 101 -7.18 6.33 -14.93
CA LEU A 101 -8.14 6.87 -15.89
C LEU A 101 -9.58 6.54 -15.48
N ARG A 102 -9.85 5.29 -15.10
CA ARG A 102 -11.16 4.87 -14.61
C ARG A 102 -11.56 5.58 -13.32
N CYS A 103 -10.64 5.79 -12.39
CA CYS A 103 -10.95 6.49 -11.14
C CYS A 103 -11.30 7.96 -11.39
N VAL A 104 -10.59 8.65 -12.28
CA VAL A 104 -10.95 10.02 -12.68
C VAL A 104 -12.30 10.03 -13.38
N GLN A 105 -12.60 9.04 -14.22
CA GLN A 105 -13.89 8.93 -14.90
C GLN A 105 -15.05 8.75 -13.93
N VAL A 106 -14.89 7.91 -12.90
CA VAL A 106 -15.90 7.69 -11.85
C VAL A 106 -16.07 8.94 -10.99
N ALA A 107 -14.98 9.61 -10.62
CA ALA A 107 -15.04 10.78 -9.74
C ALA A 107 -15.61 12.04 -10.42
N SER A 108 -15.27 12.24 -11.70
CA SER A 108 -15.61 13.46 -12.45
C SER A 108 -16.78 13.27 -13.43
N SER A 109 -17.26 12.04 -13.62
CA SER A 109 -18.26 11.68 -14.64
C SER A 109 -17.86 12.13 -16.06
N ARG A 110 -16.56 12.20 -16.35
CA ARG A 110 -15.99 12.65 -17.64
C ARG A 110 -14.97 11.64 -18.15
N ILE A 111 -14.84 11.51 -19.47
CA ILE A 111 -13.78 10.70 -20.07
C ILE A 111 -12.49 11.54 -19.98
N PRO A 112 -11.50 11.13 -19.16
CA PRO A 112 -10.27 11.89 -19.04
C PRO A 112 -9.43 11.69 -20.30
N THR A 113 -8.68 12.71 -20.71
CA THR A 113 -7.71 12.57 -21.79
C THR A 113 -6.38 12.11 -21.19
N SER A 114 -5.62 11.23 -21.87
CA SER A 114 -4.32 10.74 -21.39
C SER A 114 -3.33 11.86 -21.03
N THR A 115 -3.51 13.07 -21.58
CA THR A 115 -2.71 14.27 -21.32
C THR A 115 -2.94 14.89 -19.93
N GLU A 116 -4.06 14.59 -19.28
CA GLU A 116 -4.44 15.16 -17.97
C GLU A 116 -3.80 14.40 -16.79
N ILE A 117 -3.27 13.21 -17.06
CA ILE A 117 -2.72 12.32 -16.04
C ILE A 117 -1.19 12.40 -16.07
N PRO A 118 -0.52 12.81 -14.97
CA PRO A 118 0.93 12.85 -14.92
C PRO A 118 1.54 11.46 -15.20
N PRO A 119 2.60 11.36 -16.00
CA PRO A 119 3.20 10.08 -16.35
C PRO A 119 3.77 9.38 -15.12
N ILE A 120 3.64 8.06 -15.07
CA ILE A 120 4.20 7.25 -13.98
C ILE A 120 5.73 7.24 -14.08
N GLY A 121 6.40 7.80 -13.08
CA GLY A 121 7.86 7.77 -12.97
C GLY A 121 8.41 6.34 -12.93
N TYR A 122 9.62 6.12 -13.45
CA TYR A 122 10.26 4.80 -13.47
C TYR A 122 10.44 4.20 -12.07
N GLU A 123 10.79 5.04 -11.08
CA GLU A 123 10.95 4.69 -9.67
C GLU A 123 9.67 4.19 -9.00
N TRP A 124 8.50 4.49 -9.57
CA TRP A 124 7.23 4.10 -8.96
C TRP A 124 7.09 2.57 -8.89
N ILE A 125 7.48 1.84 -9.95
CA ILE A 125 7.40 0.37 -10.00
C ILE A 125 8.25 -0.24 -8.89
N TYR A 126 9.47 0.26 -8.70
CA TYR A 126 10.37 -0.22 -7.65
C TYR A 126 9.75 -0.03 -6.26
N ARG A 127 9.17 1.16 -6.00
CA ARG A 127 8.50 1.46 -4.73
C ARG A 127 7.24 0.62 -4.53
N PHE A 128 6.46 0.40 -5.58
CA PHE A 128 5.28 -0.46 -5.60
C PHE A 128 5.66 -1.91 -5.23
N GLN A 129 6.68 -2.49 -5.87
CA GLN A 129 7.16 -3.83 -5.54
C GLN A 129 7.72 -3.93 -4.11
N LYS A 130 8.29 -2.84 -3.58
CA LYS A 130 8.75 -2.79 -2.18
C LYS A 130 7.60 -2.80 -1.19
N ARG A 131 6.45 -2.19 -1.53
CA ARG A 131 5.22 -2.20 -0.71
C ARG A 131 4.51 -3.56 -0.74
N HIS A 132 4.61 -4.28 -1.86
CA HIS A 132 3.93 -5.55 -2.09
C HIS A 132 4.91 -6.73 -2.22
N PRO A 133 5.54 -7.18 -1.11
CA PRO A 133 6.49 -8.28 -1.14
C PRO A 133 5.90 -9.60 -1.66
N GLU A 134 4.58 -9.80 -1.58
CA GLU A 134 3.84 -10.92 -2.14
C GLU A 134 4.09 -11.09 -3.65
N LEU A 135 4.30 -9.99 -4.38
CA LEU A 135 4.59 -10.05 -5.81
C LEU A 135 5.94 -10.69 -6.11
N LYS A 136 6.90 -10.66 -5.18
CA LYS A 136 8.20 -11.33 -5.36
C LYS A 136 8.03 -12.82 -5.60
N ILE A 137 7.10 -13.43 -4.88
CA ILE A 137 6.78 -14.84 -5.04
C ILE A 137 6.22 -15.07 -6.45
N CYS A 138 5.25 -14.27 -6.88
CA CYS A 138 4.68 -14.36 -8.23
C CYS A 138 5.76 -14.20 -9.32
N TYR A 139 6.62 -13.18 -9.22
CA TYR A 139 7.70 -12.98 -10.19
C TYR A 139 8.71 -14.15 -10.22
N SER A 140 8.99 -14.77 -9.07
CA SER A 140 9.82 -15.98 -9.03
C SER A 140 9.19 -17.16 -9.78
N TYR A 141 7.86 -17.32 -9.68
CA TYR A 141 7.12 -18.33 -10.44
C TYR A 141 7.15 -18.04 -11.95
N GLN A 142 6.99 -16.78 -12.34
CA GLN A 142 7.13 -16.37 -13.75
C GLN A 142 8.51 -16.73 -14.31
N LEU A 143 9.59 -16.43 -13.56
CA LEU A 143 10.95 -16.76 -13.97
C LEU A 143 11.14 -18.26 -14.17
N LYS A 144 10.67 -19.09 -13.23
CA LYS A 144 10.72 -20.56 -13.35
C LYS A 144 9.93 -21.08 -14.55
N SER A 145 8.70 -20.57 -14.75
CA SER A 145 7.86 -20.94 -15.89
C SER A 145 8.52 -20.61 -17.23
N ASN A 146 9.16 -19.44 -17.33
CA ASN A 146 9.88 -19.02 -18.52
C ASN A 146 11.10 -19.92 -18.79
N GLN A 147 11.84 -20.35 -17.76
CA GLN A 147 12.96 -21.28 -17.92
C GLN A 147 12.50 -22.64 -18.45
N THR A 148 11.43 -23.22 -17.91
CA THR A 148 10.89 -24.50 -18.40
C THR A 148 10.52 -24.44 -19.88
N LYS A 149 9.83 -23.37 -20.30
CA LYS A 149 9.46 -23.16 -21.72
C LYS A 149 10.68 -23.10 -22.64
N VAL A 150 11.73 -22.39 -22.22
CA VAL A 150 12.99 -22.28 -23.00
C VAL A 150 13.70 -23.63 -23.12
N THR A 151 13.73 -24.42 -22.05
CA THR A 151 14.35 -25.76 -22.07
C THR A 151 13.60 -26.71 -23.00
N THR A 152 12.26 -26.71 -22.98
CA THR A 152 11.45 -27.53 -23.88
C THR A 152 11.70 -27.20 -25.35
N LEU A 153 11.84 -25.92 -25.70
CA LEU A 153 12.09 -25.49 -27.08
C LEU A 153 13.51 -25.82 -27.60
N LYS A 154 14.49 -26.01 -26.71
CA LYS A 154 15.88 -26.37 -27.08
C LYS A 154 16.10 -27.86 -27.30
N ASN A 155 15.14 -28.69 -26.87
CA ASN A 155 15.23 -30.16 -26.94
C ASN A 155 14.41 -30.75 -28.11
N ILE A 156 14.01 -29.91 -29.07
CA ILE A 156 13.34 -30.25 -30.33
C ILE A 156 14.32 -29.94 -31.46
#